data_AF-A0A1M6C2F6-F1
#
_entry.id   AF-A0A1M6C2F6-F1
#
_cell.length_a   1.000
_cell.length_b   1.000
_cell.length_c   1.000
_cell.angle_alpha   90.00
_cell.angle_beta   90.00
_cell.angle_gamma   90.00
#
_symmetry.space_group_name_H-M   'P 1'
#
loop_
_entity.id
_entity.type
_entity.pdbx_description
1 polymer ?
#
loop_
_entity_poly.entity_id
_entity_poly.type
_entity_poly.pdbx_seq_one_letter_code
_entity_poly.pdbx_strand_id
1 'polypeptide(L)'
;MRKKRPVYLRVMAGITAIIIIGVIAFITNAFTGNPISAHFAKKHMISYATKKYPDMDLSFSKTEYNFKTGGYTIKASNANSIDTHFMVNRRSDGYIYDGYENYVLGGFNTLDRLGKEMTKDMEPLLKELFKNELSGRLFADCIGDKKNLEKGAPPLNTPYNRVMKLNATIYMDFDLKNPTIEEISDRIQKADKLLKKEGFSVGGYVVEALNRDTKKGYMVTVYADIINEKFPEVMKNAFDNNNNSEGVSITAVGK
;
A
#
# COMPACT_ATOMS: atom_id res chain seq x y z
N MET A 1 12.26 13.32 66.15
CA MET A 1 11.91 11.88 66.18
C MET A 1 11.25 11.49 64.86
N ARG A 2 11.81 10.56 64.09
CA ARG A 2 11.26 10.15 62.78
C ARG A 2 10.14 9.13 63.02
N LYS A 3 8.87 9.52 62.82
CA LYS A 3 7.69 8.66 63.01
C LYS A 3 7.86 7.40 62.16
N LYS A 4 8.07 6.23 62.78
CA LYS A 4 8.24 4.96 62.05
C LYS A 4 6.95 4.72 61.26
N ARG A 5 7.05 4.67 59.92
CA ARG A 5 5.91 4.35 59.06
C ARG A 5 5.35 2.98 59.49
N PRO A 6 4.04 2.85 59.69
CA PRO A 6 3.46 1.62 60.18
C PRO A 6 3.63 0.50 59.15
N VAL A 7 3.83 -0.72 59.65
CA VAL A 7 4.16 -1.91 58.83
C VAL A 7 3.10 -2.18 57.76
N TYR A 8 1.82 -1.93 58.04
CA TYR A 8 0.73 -2.12 57.08
C TYR A 8 0.89 -1.28 55.80
N LEU A 9 1.45 -0.07 55.86
CA LEU A 9 1.68 0.75 54.65
C LEU A 9 2.76 0.14 53.75
N ARG A 10 3.75 -0.54 54.33
CA ARG A 10 4.79 -1.24 53.55
C ARG A 10 4.24 -2.49 52.89
N VAL A 11 3.38 -3.23 53.60
CA VAL A 11 2.67 -4.40 53.06
C VAL A 11 1.74 -3.98 51.92
N MET A 12 0.93 -2.93 52.12
CA MET A 12 0.05 -2.37 51.08
C MET A 12 0.84 -1.92 49.85
N ALA A 13 1.96 -1.21 50.03
CA ALA A 13 2.81 -0.81 48.91
C ALA A 13 3.38 -2.02 48.13
N GLY A 14 3.76 -3.09 48.84
CA GLY A 14 4.21 -4.34 48.21
C GLY A 14 3.11 -5.01 47.39
N ILE A 15 1.89 -5.11 47.93
CA ILE A 15 0.73 -5.65 47.23
C ILE A 15 0.41 -4.80 45.99
N THR A 16 0.37 -3.48 46.13
CA THR A 16 0.14 -2.56 45.01
C THR A 16 1.19 -2.72 43.92
N ALA A 17 2.47 -2.86 44.28
CA ALA A 17 3.54 -3.10 43.30
C ALA A 17 3.34 -4.41 42.52
N ILE A 18 2.97 -5.50 43.21
CA ILE A 18 2.68 -6.79 42.56
C ILE A 18 1.50 -6.67 41.60
N ILE A 19 0.42 -5.98 42.01
CA ILE A 19 -0.75 -5.76 41.15
C ILE A 19 -0.35 -4.96 39.90
N ILE A 20 0.42 -3.89 40.06
CA ILE A 20 0.90 -3.08 38.93
C ILE A 20 1.75 -3.92 37.97
N ILE A 21 2.67 -4.72 38.50
CA ILE A 21 3.49 -5.64 37.69
C ILE A 21 2.59 -6.62 36.91
N GLY A 22 1.58 -7.20 37.57
CA GLY A 22 0.62 -8.10 36.95
C GLY A 22 -0.19 -7.44 35.84
N VAL A 23 -0.67 -6.20 36.06
CA VAL A 23 -1.40 -5.42 35.05
C VAL A 23 -0.50 -5.07 33.87
N ILE A 24 0.73 -4.63 34.11
CA ILE A 24 1.70 -4.34 33.04
C ILE A 24 2.01 -5.61 32.24
N ALA A 25 2.21 -6.75 32.90
CA ALA A 25 2.44 -8.02 32.23
C ALA A 25 1.23 -8.46 31.39
N PHE A 26 0.01 -8.32 31.93
CA PHE A 26 -1.24 -8.61 31.22
C PHE A 26 -1.40 -7.74 29.96
N ILE A 27 -1.21 -6.43 30.10
CA ILE A 27 -1.26 -5.48 28.98
C ILE A 27 -0.17 -5.85 27.96
N THR A 28 1.07 -6.04 28.40
CA THR A 28 2.18 -6.39 27.50
C THR A 28 1.88 -7.65 26.71
N ASN A 29 1.38 -8.70 27.36
CA ASN A 29 0.98 -9.94 26.69
C ASN A 29 -0.19 -9.74 25.70
N ALA A 30 -1.16 -8.89 26.01
CA ALA A 30 -2.26 -8.58 25.10
C ALA A 30 -1.80 -7.87 23.82
N PHE A 31 -0.72 -7.08 23.90
CA PHE A 31 -0.16 -6.34 22.76
C PHE A 31 0.97 -7.06 22.01
N THR A 32 1.74 -7.92 22.70
CA THR A 32 2.92 -8.59 22.12
C THR A 32 2.73 -10.09 21.88
N GLY A 33 1.63 -10.65 22.40
CA GLY A 33 1.34 -12.08 22.32
C GLY A 33 2.13 -12.89 23.36
N ASN A 34 1.80 -14.17 23.44
CA ASN A 34 2.46 -15.12 24.32
C ASN A 34 3.57 -15.86 23.54
N PRO A 35 4.85 -15.79 23.96
CA PRO A 35 5.96 -16.48 23.29
C PRO A 35 5.76 -18.00 23.11
N ILE A 36 5.11 -18.66 24.08
CA ILE A 36 4.80 -20.10 24.00
C ILE A 36 3.78 -20.36 22.90
N SER A 37 2.68 -19.59 22.88
CA SER A 37 1.66 -19.68 21.84
C SER A 37 2.23 -19.34 20.46
N ALA A 38 3.15 -18.38 20.37
CA ALA A 38 3.85 -18.03 19.15
C ALA A 38 4.67 -19.21 18.60
N HIS A 39 5.39 -19.93 19.47
CA HIS A 39 6.17 -21.11 19.07
C HIS A 39 5.28 -22.22 18.48
N PHE A 40 4.17 -22.55 19.15
CA PHE A 40 3.22 -23.54 18.63
C PHE A 40 2.55 -23.07 17.35
N ALA A 41 2.09 -21.82 17.31
CA ALA A 41 1.48 -21.24 16.12
C ALA A 41 2.43 -21.31 14.92
N LYS A 42 3.72 -20.98 15.11
CA LYS A 42 4.74 -21.10 14.07
C LYS A 42 4.80 -22.52 13.51
N LYS A 43 4.91 -23.53 14.39
CA LYS A 43 4.99 -24.93 13.98
C LYS A 43 3.77 -25.36 13.18
N HIS A 44 2.57 -24.96 13.60
CA HIS A 44 1.33 -25.26 12.89
C HIS A 44 1.24 -24.56 11.53
N MET A 45 1.60 -23.29 11.44
CA MET A 45 1.58 -22.54 10.17
C MET A 45 2.61 -23.06 9.17
N ILE A 46 3.82 -23.42 9.62
CA ILE A 46 4.83 -24.06 8.76
C ILE A 46 4.31 -25.40 8.26
N SER A 47 3.81 -26.26 9.15
CA SER A 47 3.26 -27.56 8.77
C SER A 47 2.11 -27.43 7.76
N TYR A 48 1.20 -26.48 7.98
CA TYR A 48 0.14 -26.15 7.03
C TYR A 48 0.68 -25.79 5.65
N ALA A 49 1.62 -24.83 5.58
CA ALA A 49 2.16 -24.34 4.32
C ALA A 49 2.96 -25.41 3.58
N THR A 50 3.84 -26.15 4.27
CA THR A 50 4.63 -27.22 3.67
C THR A 50 3.75 -28.38 3.18
N LYS A 51 2.66 -28.70 3.88
CA LYS A 51 1.71 -29.73 3.41
C LYS A 51 0.92 -29.27 2.20
N LYS A 52 0.49 -28.01 2.19
CA LYS A 52 -0.34 -27.44 1.10
C LYS A 52 0.49 -27.16 -0.15
N TYR A 53 1.75 -26.80 0.00
CA TYR A 53 2.67 -26.41 -1.07
C TYR A 53 4.00 -27.20 -0.98
N PRO A 54 3.97 -28.54 -1.14
CA PRO A 54 5.13 -29.39 -0.89
C PRO A 54 6.32 -29.10 -1.82
N ASP A 55 6.05 -28.63 -3.05
CA ASP A 55 7.06 -28.47 -4.09
C ASP A 55 7.66 -27.04 -4.17
N MET A 56 7.26 -26.12 -3.27
CA MET A 56 7.63 -24.70 -3.37
C MET A 56 8.89 -24.29 -2.62
N ASP A 57 9.57 -25.23 -1.94
CA ASP A 57 10.78 -24.99 -1.13
C ASP A 57 10.72 -23.68 -0.32
N LEU A 58 9.70 -23.58 0.55
CA LEU A 58 9.38 -22.36 1.27
C LEU A 58 10.30 -22.16 2.48
N SER A 59 10.86 -20.95 2.56
CA SER A 59 11.48 -20.38 3.76
C SER A 59 10.44 -19.60 4.56
N PHE A 60 10.64 -19.53 5.88
CA PHE A 60 9.67 -18.91 6.80
C PHE A 60 10.33 -17.89 7.72
N SER A 61 9.67 -16.73 7.91
CA SER A 61 10.13 -15.69 8.82
C SER A 61 9.98 -16.05 10.30
N LYS A 62 10.38 -15.11 11.17
CA LYS A 62 9.92 -15.11 12.56
C LYS A 62 8.41 -14.86 12.62
N THR A 63 7.80 -15.31 13.71
CA THR A 63 6.37 -15.13 13.95
C THR A 63 6.10 -13.75 14.49
N GLU A 64 5.08 -13.10 13.95
CA GLU A 64 4.60 -11.79 14.35
C GLU A 64 3.22 -11.94 14.99
N TYR A 65 2.96 -11.19 16.06
CA TYR A 65 1.66 -11.17 16.71
C TYR A 65 0.81 -10.03 16.17
N ASN A 66 -0.44 -10.33 15.82
CA ASN A 66 -1.40 -9.36 15.34
C ASN A 66 -2.45 -9.10 16.44
N PHE A 67 -2.23 -8.05 17.23
CA PHE A 67 -3.11 -7.67 18.34
C PHE A 67 -4.57 -7.41 17.91
N LYS A 68 -4.81 -7.00 16.66
CA LYS A 68 -6.18 -6.75 16.16
C LYS A 68 -7.00 -8.03 16.02
N THR A 69 -6.32 -9.14 15.72
CA THR A 69 -6.97 -10.45 15.51
C THR A 69 -6.70 -11.42 16.65
N GLY A 70 -5.79 -11.08 17.58
CA GLY A 70 -5.26 -11.99 18.59
C GLY A 70 -4.49 -13.18 17.99
N GLY A 71 -4.15 -13.10 16.71
CA GLY A 71 -3.53 -14.17 15.94
C GLY A 71 -2.02 -14.00 15.75
N TYR A 72 -1.43 -14.97 15.08
CA TYR A 72 -0.03 -14.97 14.71
C TYR A 72 0.11 -15.06 13.19
N THR A 73 1.15 -14.45 12.65
CA THR A 73 1.46 -14.44 11.23
C THR A 73 2.92 -14.83 11.00
N ILE A 74 3.19 -15.54 9.91
CA ILE A 74 4.53 -15.74 9.36
C ILE A 74 4.52 -15.39 7.88
N LYS A 75 5.63 -14.88 7.37
CA LYS A 75 5.87 -14.77 5.93
C LYS A 75 6.47 -16.09 5.44
N ALA A 76 5.87 -16.65 4.38
CA ALA A 76 6.42 -17.73 3.58
C ALA A 76 7.02 -17.13 2.29
N SER A 77 8.18 -17.61 1.86
CA SER A 77 8.85 -17.12 0.64
C SER A 77 9.73 -18.19 -0.01
N ASN A 78 9.84 -18.17 -1.33
CA ASN A 78 10.81 -18.98 -2.07
C ASN A 78 12.03 -18.11 -2.45
N ALA A 79 13.24 -18.54 -2.11
CA ALA A 79 14.46 -17.78 -2.36
C ALA A 79 14.79 -17.61 -3.85
N ASN A 80 14.28 -18.51 -4.70
CA ASN A 80 14.49 -18.51 -6.15
C ASN A 80 13.48 -17.63 -6.90
N SER A 81 12.53 -17.01 -6.20
CA SER A 81 11.49 -16.19 -6.80
C SER A 81 11.17 -14.98 -5.95
N ILE A 82 11.53 -13.79 -6.43
CA ILE A 82 11.26 -12.52 -5.74
C ILE A 82 9.75 -12.28 -5.59
N ASP A 83 8.93 -12.83 -6.49
CA ASP A 83 7.48 -12.65 -6.48
C ASP A 83 6.74 -13.77 -5.71
N THR A 84 7.43 -14.82 -5.25
CA THR A 84 6.83 -15.88 -4.45
C THR A 84 6.99 -15.59 -2.97
N HIS A 85 6.10 -14.74 -2.45
CA HIS A 85 5.97 -14.54 -1.01
C HIS A 85 4.55 -14.23 -0.57
N PHE A 86 4.15 -14.76 0.58
CA PHE A 86 2.79 -14.54 1.11
C PHE A 86 2.77 -14.74 2.62
N MET A 87 1.73 -14.21 3.27
CA MET A 87 1.53 -14.38 4.70
C MET A 87 0.70 -15.64 4.96
N VAL A 88 1.10 -16.41 5.97
CA VAL A 88 0.32 -17.48 6.58
C VAL A 88 -0.11 -16.98 7.95
N ASN A 89 -1.40 -17.01 8.22
CA ASN A 89 -2.00 -16.44 9.42
C ASN A 89 -2.71 -17.54 10.19
N ARG A 90 -2.57 -17.51 11.52
CA ARG A 90 -3.33 -18.34 12.45
C ARG A 90 -4.09 -17.44 13.41
N ARG A 91 -5.41 -17.57 13.41
CA ARG A 91 -6.31 -16.85 14.33
C ARG A 91 -6.23 -17.44 15.75
N SER A 92 -6.80 -16.70 16.70
CA SER A 92 -6.92 -17.13 18.09
C SER A 92 -7.73 -18.43 18.25
N ASP A 93 -8.75 -18.64 17.42
CA ASP A 93 -9.55 -19.87 17.31
C ASP A 93 -8.80 -21.06 16.68
N GLY A 94 -7.56 -20.84 16.21
CA GLY A 94 -6.71 -21.86 15.60
C GLY A 94 -6.90 -22.06 14.10
N TYR A 95 -7.85 -21.36 13.45
CA TYR A 95 -8.02 -21.39 12.00
C TYR A 95 -6.77 -20.81 11.30
N ILE A 96 -6.30 -21.51 10.26
CA ILE A 96 -5.13 -21.13 9.46
C ILE A 96 -5.57 -20.82 8.03
N TYR A 97 -5.13 -19.68 7.52
CA TYR A 97 -5.33 -19.26 6.13
C TYR A 97 -4.07 -18.57 5.61
N ASP A 98 -3.95 -18.50 4.29
CA ASP A 98 -2.79 -17.91 3.64
C ASP A 98 -3.19 -16.99 2.48
N GLY A 99 -2.24 -16.18 2.04
CA GLY A 99 -2.41 -15.25 0.94
C GLY A 99 -1.92 -15.75 -0.42
N TYR A 100 -1.51 -17.00 -0.58
CA TYR A 100 -0.84 -17.49 -1.80
C TYR A 100 -1.64 -17.20 -3.07
N GLU A 101 -2.95 -17.46 -3.03
CA GLU A 101 -3.86 -17.25 -4.15
C GLU A 101 -3.83 -15.79 -4.64
N ASN A 102 -3.90 -14.82 -3.75
CA ASN A 102 -3.95 -13.41 -4.14
C ASN A 102 -2.57 -12.84 -4.45
N TYR A 103 -1.57 -13.17 -3.62
CA TYR A 103 -0.26 -12.54 -3.68
C TYR A 103 0.62 -13.13 -4.79
N VAL A 104 0.51 -14.45 -5.03
CA VAL A 104 1.36 -15.17 -5.97
C VAL A 104 0.58 -15.53 -7.24
N LEU A 105 -0.51 -16.30 -7.14
CA LEU A 105 -1.27 -16.72 -8.33
C LEU A 105 -2.00 -15.56 -9.00
N GLY A 106 -2.59 -14.67 -8.21
CA GLY A 106 -3.22 -13.44 -8.67
C GLY A 106 -2.23 -12.37 -9.13
N GLY A 107 -0.92 -12.61 -8.95
CA GLY A 107 0.13 -11.75 -9.49
C GLY A 107 0.31 -10.39 -8.81
N PHE A 108 -0.29 -10.17 -7.63
CA PHE A 108 -0.13 -8.92 -6.88
C PHE A 108 1.34 -8.59 -6.63
N ASN A 109 2.17 -9.56 -6.19
CA ASN A 109 3.59 -9.30 -5.93
C ASN A 109 4.33 -8.85 -7.19
N THR A 110 4.07 -9.54 -8.32
CA THR A 110 4.66 -9.19 -9.60
C THR A 110 4.28 -7.79 -10.03
N LEU A 111 2.98 -7.43 -9.96
CA LEU A 111 2.49 -6.12 -10.38
C LEU A 111 2.97 -4.99 -9.45
N ASP A 112 2.99 -5.22 -8.13
CA ASP A 112 3.53 -4.27 -7.16
C ASP A 112 5.02 -4.01 -7.40
N ARG A 113 5.81 -5.07 -7.61
CA ARG A 113 7.24 -4.94 -7.95
C ARG A 113 7.45 -4.19 -9.26
N LEU A 114 6.73 -4.56 -10.32
CA LEU A 114 6.83 -3.91 -11.62
C LEU A 114 6.38 -2.44 -11.57
N GLY A 115 5.36 -2.10 -10.77
CA GLY A 115 4.95 -0.72 -10.52
C GLY A 115 6.01 0.10 -9.79
N LYS A 116 6.71 -0.49 -8.82
CA LYS A 116 7.87 0.15 -8.15
C LYS A 116 9.05 0.36 -9.11
N GLU A 117 9.35 -0.63 -9.94
CA GLU A 117 10.40 -0.53 -10.97
C GLU A 117 10.06 0.55 -12.00
N MET A 118 8.80 0.61 -12.47
CA MET A 118 8.30 1.68 -13.34
C MET A 118 8.37 3.05 -12.67
N THR A 119 8.00 3.14 -11.39
CA THR A 119 8.08 4.39 -10.61
C THR A 119 9.51 4.92 -10.58
N LYS A 120 10.47 4.06 -10.24
CA LYS A 120 11.88 4.43 -10.19
C LYS A 120 12.41 4.95 -11.54
N ASP A 121 11.91 4.39 -12.65
CA ASP A 121 12.33 4.76 -13.99
C ASP A 121 11.68 6.08 -14.48
N MET A 122 10.39 6.30 -14.20
CA MET A 122 9.69 7.51 -14.63
C MET A 122 9.93 8.72 -13.72
N GLU A 123 10.29 8.50 -12.45
CA GLU A 123 10.40 9.55 -11.44
C GLU A 123 11.38 10.68 -11.82
N PRO A 124 12.62 10.40 -12.28
CA PRO A 124 13.54 11.44 -12.72
C PRO A 124 12.98 12.30 -13.87
N LEU A 125 12.24 11.70 -14.80
CA LEU A 125 11.68 12.37 -15.97
C LEU A 125 10.59 13.38 -15.56
N LEU A 126 9.68 12.95 -14.69
CA LEU A 126 8.58 13.80 -14.22
C LEU A 126 9.06 14.86 -13.23
N LYS A 127 10.07 14.54 -12.40
CA LYS A 127 10.73 15.53 -11.55
C LYS A 127 11.46 16.60 -12.34
N GLU A 128 12.12 16.24 -13.44
CA GLU A 128 12.73 17.25 -14.32
C GLU A 128 11.67 18.12 -15.00
N LEU A 129 10.56 17.52 -15.44
CA LEU A 129 9.47 18.21 -16.11
C LEU A 129 8.76 19.24 -15.21
N PHE A 130 8.47 18.86 -13.96
CA PHE A 130 7.65 19.69 -13.04
C PHE A 130 8.43 20.32 -11.89
N LYS A 131 9.70 19.95 -11.71
CA LYS A 131 10.60 20.48 -10.69
C LYS A 131 9.94 20.48 -9.30
N ASN A 132 9.90 21.65 -8.67
CA ASN A 132 9.42 21.81 -7.29
C ASN A 132 7.89 21.75 -7.17
N GLU A 133 7.14 21.78 -8.27
CA GLU A 133 5.68 21.70 -8.23
C GLU A 133 5.21 20.30 -7.86
N LEU A 134 5.93 19.27 -8.30
CA LEU A 134 5.68 17.89 -7.91
C LEU A 134 6.21 17.68 -6.49
N SER A 135 5.29 17.55 -5.53
CA SER A 135 5.59 17.91 -4.15
C SER A 135 5.19 16.83 -3.13
N GLY A 136 4.54 15.76 -3.59
CA GLY A 136 4.07 14.67 -2.75
C GLY A 136 4.26 13.32 -3.42
N ARG A 137 3.18 12.55 -3.51
CA ARG A 137 3.19 11.21 -4.11
C ARG A 137 3.56 11.30 -5.59
N LEU A 138 4.47 10.41 -5.99
CA LEU A 138 4.67 10.02 -7.37
C LEU A 138 4.89 8.51 -7.41
N PHE A 139 3.96 7.77 -7.99
CA PHE A 139 4.12 6.33 -8.20
C PHE A 139 3.20 5.80 -9.31
N ALA A 140 3.59 4.67 -9.88
CA ALA A 140 2.82 3.90 -10.83
C ALA A 140 2.15 2.72 -10.12
N ASP A 141 0.81 2.67 -10.18
CA ASP A 141 0.03 1.53 -9.72
C ASP A 141 -0.31 0.61 -10.90
N CYS A 142 0.23 -0.59 -10.90
CA CYS A 142 -0.02 -1.62 -11.91
C CYS A 142 -1.03 -2.67 -11.45
N ILE A 143 -1.51 -2.61 -10.20
CA ILE A 143 -2.43 -3.59 -9.63
C ILE A 143 -3.85 -3.34 -10.15
N GLY A 144 -4.24 -2.06 -10.22
CA GLY A 144 -5.58 -1.62 -10.63
C GLY A 144 -6.70 -2.16 -9.73
N ASP A 145 -7.91 -2.26 -10.27
CA ASP A 145 -9.03 -2.92 -9.57
C ASP A 145 -8.83 -4.44 -9.50
N LYS A 146 -9.42 -5.10 -8.48
CA LYS A 146 -9.33 -6.57 -8.30
C LYS A 146 -9.65 -7.40 -9.56
N LYS A 147 -10.47 -6.88 -10.47
CA LYS A 147 -10.81 -7.51 -11.77
C LYS A 147 -9.63 -7.55 -12.76
N ASN A 148 -8.62 -6.69 -12.61
CA ASN A 148 -7.41 -6.70 -13.44
C ASN A 148 -6.42 -7.79 -13.02
N LEU A 149 -6.44 -8.22 -11.74
CA LEU A 149 -5.72 -9.42 -11.29
C LEU A 149 -6.21 -10.69 -12.01
N GLU A 150 -7.49 -10.73 -12.39
CA GLU A 150 -8.10 -11.84 -13.14
C GLU A 150 -7.72 -11.85 -14.64
N LYS A 151 -7.25 -10.72 -15.19
CA LYS A 151 -6.88 -10.58 -16.62
C LYS A 151 -5.45 -11.05 -16.95
N GLY A 152 -4.73 -11.58 -15.96
CA GLY A 152 -3.42 -12.20 -16.12
C GLY A 152 -2.28 -11.22 -15.90
N ALA A 153 -1.72 -11.24 -14.69
CA ALA A 153 -0.43 -10.61 -14.43
C ALA A 153 0.68 -11.28 -15.25
N PRO A 154 1.79 -10.57 -15.54
CA PRO A 154 2.98 -11.20 -16.09
C PRO A 154 3.44 -12.39 -15.22
N PRO A 155 4.13 -13.39 -15.80
CA PRO A 155 4.71 -14.49 -15.05
C PRO A 155 5.58 -14.01 -13.87
N LEU A 156 5.69 -14.83 -12.82
CA LEU A 156 6.58 -14.53 -11.70
C LEU A 156 8.01 -14.28 -12.20
N ASN A 157 8.69 -13.34 -11.55
CA ASN A 157 10.07 -12.93 -11.84
C ASN A 157 10.26 -12.30 -13.23
N THR A 158 9.18 -11.88 -13.90
CA THR A 158 9.31 -11.14 -15.15
C THR A 158 10.13 -9.88 -14.92
N PRO A 159 11.23 -9.65 -15.65
CA PRO A 159 12.01 -8.43 -15.54
C PRO A 159 11.22 -7.24 -16.08
N TYR A 160 11.33 -6.09 -15.43
CA TYR A 160 10.70 -4.86 -15.92
C TYR A 160 11.26 -4.40 -17.25
N ASN A 161 10.37 -3.88 -18.09
CA ASN A 161 10.68 -3.19 -19.33
C ASN A 161 9.57 -2.17 -19.64
N ARG A 162 9.94 -0.97 -20.10
CA ARG A 162 9.02 0.13 -20.43
C ARG A 162 7.91 -0.27 -21.41
N VAL A 163 8.20 -1.14 -22.39
CA VAL A 163 7.23 -1.56 -23.41
C VAL A 163 6.20 -2.58 -22.91
N MET A 164 6.33 -3.05 -21.67
CA MET A 164 5.33 -3.93 -21.06
C MET A 164 3.99 -3.20 -20.93
N LYS A 165 2.91 -3.85 -21.34
CA LYS A 165 1.55 -3.31 -21.25
C LYS A 165 1.00 -3.45 -19.83
N LEU A 166 1.60 -2.74 -18.88
CA LEU A 166 1.18 -2.75 -17.48
C LEU A 166 -0.08 -1.92 -17.23
N ASN A 167 -0.45 -1.06 -18.19
CA ASN A 167 -1.64 -0.21 -18.11
C ASN A 167 -1.74 0.55 -16.77
N ALA A 168 -0.60 1.10 -16.32
CA ALA A 168 -0.46 1.62 -14.97
C ALA A 168 -1.24 2.92 -14.77
N THR A 169 -1.79 3.11 -13.58
CA THR A 169 -2.33 4.40 -13.13
C THR A 169 -1.22 5.20 -12.47
N ILE A 170 -0.96 6.41 -12.96
CA ILE A 170 0.11 7.27 -12.44
C ILE A 170 -0.46 8.25 -11.43
N TYR A 171 0.00 8.16 -10.19
CA TYR A 171 -0.37 9.07 -9.11
C TYR A 171 0.62 10.24 -9.06
N MET A 172 0.13 11.47 -9.00
CA MET A 172 0.96 12.68 -8.92
C MET A 172 0.34 13.71 -7.97
N ASP A 173 1.12 14.23 -7.03
CA ASP A 173 0.70 15.32 -6.15
C ASP A 173 1.41 16.63 -6.51
N PHE A 174 0.64 17.69 -6.73
CA PHE A 174 1.13 19.03 -7.03
C PHE A 174 0.83 20.02 -5.90
N ASP A 175 1.82 20.86 -5.57
CA ASP A 175 1.64 22.04 -4.70
C ASP A 175 1.43 23.27 -5.58
N LEU A 176 0.17 23.68 -5.74
CA LEU A 176 -0.23 24.82 -6.56
C LEU A 176 -0.88 25.88 -5.68
N LYS A 177 -0.44 27.14 -5.78
CA LYS A 177 -1.01 28.23 -4.97
C LYS A 177 -2.49 28.47 -5.26
N ASN A 178 -2.90 28.39 -6.52
CA ASN A 178 -4.29 28.57 -6.92
C ASN A 178 -4.66 27.48 -7.94
N PRO A 179 -4.88 26.23 -7.51
CA PRO A 179 -5.13 25.13 -8.42
C PRO A 179 -6.35 25.44 -9.31
N THR A 180 -6.20 25.33 -10.63
CA THR A 180 -7.31 25.37 -11.59
C THR A 180 -7.39 24.09 -12.40
N ILE A 181 -8.56 23.80 -12.96
CA ILE A 181 -8.76 22.61 -13.80
C ILE A 181 -7.92 22.68 -15.08
N GLU A 182 -7.75 23.87 -15.65
CA GLU A 182 -6.91 24.12 -16.82
C GLU A 182 -5.43 23.82 -16.51
N GLU A 183 -4.94 24.27 -15.36
CA GLU A 183 -3.57 24.02 -14.91
C GLU A 183 -3.29 22.54 -14.65
N ILE A 184 -4.27 21.82 -14.09
CA ILE A 184 -4.19 20.38 -13.86
C ILE A 184 -4.23 19.63 -15.19
N SER A 185 -5.11 20.03 -16.11
CA SER A 185 -5.24 19.44 -17.45
C SER A 185 -3.93 19.54 -18.24
N ASP A 186 -3.31 20.72 -18.28
CA ASP A 186 -2.02 20.94 -18.95
C ASP A 186 -0.91 20.04 -18.39
N ARG A 187 -0.84 19.89 -17.06
CA ARG A 187 0.14 19.00 -16.41
C ARG A 187 -0.07 17.54 -16.77
N ILE A 188 -1.33 17.08 -16.76
CA ILE A 188 -1.66 15.71 -17.18
C ILE A 188 -1.24 15.48 -18.65
N GLN A 189 -1.56 16.39 -19.57
CA GLN A 189 -1.16 16.26 -20.98
C GLN A 189 0.36 16.25 -21.16
N LYS A 190 1.09 17.10 -20.45
CA LYS A 190 2.56 17.14 -20.49
C LYS A 190 3.17 15.83 -19.98
N ALA A 191 2.66 15.31 -18.87
CA ALA A 191 3.09 14.03 -18.32
C ALA A 191 2.80 12.88 -19.30
N ASP A 192 1.59 12.81 -19.85
CA ASP A 192 1.17 11.79 -20.81
C ASP A 192 2.00 11.81 -22.08
N LYS A 193 2.21 13.00 -22.67
CA LYS A 193 3.06 13.16 -23.84
C LYS A 193 4.50 12.71 -23.57
N LEU A 194 5.08 13.08 -22.42
CA LEU A 194 6.43 12.68 -22.05
C LEU A 194 6.54 11.17 -21.86
N LEU A 195 5.66 10.58 -21.05
CA LEU A 195 5.71 9.16 -20.72
C LEU A 195 5.46 8.28 -21.97
N LYS A 196 4.50 8.64 -22.83
CA LYS A 196 4.28 7.93 -24.10
C LYS A 196 5.50 8.03 -25.02
N LYS A 197 6.13 9.20 -25.12
CA LYS A 197 7.35 9.40 -25.91
C LYS A 197 8.51 8.52 -25.40
N GLU A 198 8.63 8.39 -24.09
CA GLU A 198 9.68 7.60 -23.44
C GLU A 198 9.37 6.08 -23.39
N GLY A 199 8.23 5.67 -23.94
CA GLY A 199 7.83 4.28 -24.16
C GLY A 199 7.04 3.64 -23.02
N PHE A 200 6.55 4.41 -22.05
CA PHE A 200 5.79 3.87 -20.92
C PHE A 200 4.34 3.51 -21.31
N SER A 201 3.84 2.39 -20.79
CA SER A 201 2.43 2.00 -20.90
C SER A 201 1.61 2.57 -19.73
N VAL A 202 0.92 3.69 -19.99
CA VAL A 202 0.06 4.36 -19.01
C VAL A 202 -1.41 4.11 -19.33
N GLY A 203 -2.17 3.68 -18.32
CA GLY A 203 -3.62 3.46 -18.40
C GLY A 203 -4.45 4.64 -17.89
N GLY A 204 -3.88 5.49 -17.04
CA GLY A 204 -4.56 6.67 -16.53
C GLY A 204 -3.73 7.45 -15.51
N TYR A 205 -4.31 8.50 -14.96
CA TYR A 205 -3.70 9.36 -13.95
C TYR A 205 -4.66 9.62 -12.79
N VAL A 206 -4.09 9.73 -11.60
CA VAL A 206 -4.74 10.31 -10.43
C VAL A 206 -3.88 11.47 -9.96
N VAL A 207 -4.41 12.67 -10.05
CA VAL A 207 -3.69 13.90 -9.74
C VAL A 207 -4.37 14.60 -8.57
N GLU A 208 -3.61 14.85 -7.51
CA GLU A 208 -4.03 15.70 -6.40
C GLU A 208 -3.27 17.02 -6.49
N ALA A 209 -3.97 18.11 -6.76
CA ALA A 209 -3.38 19.44 -6.87
C ALA A 209 -3.98 20.33 -5.79
N LEU A 210 -3.17 20.70 -4.80
CA LEU A 210 -3.60 21.42 -3.61
C LEU A 210 -2.73 22.65 -3.39
N ASN A 211 -3.33 23.70 -2.84
CA ASN A 211 -2.58 24.73 -2.13
C ASN A 211 -2.21 24.18 -0.74
N ARG A 212 -0.92 24.08 -0.46
CA ARG A 212 -0.46 23.53 0.82
C ARG A 212 -0.83 24.35 2.05
N ASP A 213 -0.97 25.67 1.92
CA ASP A 213 -1.31 26.56 3.03
C ASP A 213 -2.80 26.42 3.40
N THR A 214 -3.67 26.37 2.38
CA THR A 214 -5.13 26.35 2.59
C THR A 214 -5.72 24.94 2.62
N LYS A 215 -4.97 23.93 2.15
CA LYS A 215 -5.43 22.54 1.91
C LYS A 215 -6.62 22.45 0.94
N LYS A 216 -6.79 23.47 0.08
CA LYS A 216 -7.85 23.53 -0.92
C LYS A 216 -7.30 23.19 -2.30
N GLY A 217 -8.12 22.52 -3.10
CA GLY A 217 -7.79 22.21 -4.49
C GLY A 217 -8.65 21.08 -5.04
N TYR A 218 -8.06 20.25 -5.89
CA TYR A 218 -8.77 19.21 -6.63
C TYR A 218 -8.04 17.89 -6.64
N MET A 219 -8.81 16.81 -6.57
CA MET A 219 -8.39 15.48 -6.96
C MET A 219 -9.05 15.14 -8.30
N VAL A 220 -8.24 14.73 -9.26
CA VAL A 220 -8.65 14.40 -10.62
C VAL A 220 -8.25 12.97 -10.94
N THR A 221 -9.18 12.16 -11.42
CA THR A 221 -8.91 10.84 -11.99
C THR A 221 -9.24 10.88 -13.48
N VAL A 222 -8.35 10.36 -14.32
CA VAL A 222 -8.49 10.37 -15.77
C VAL A 222 -7.96 9.08 -16.40
N TYR A 223 -8.64 8.54 -17.41
CA TYR A 223 -8.12 7.45 -18.25
C TYR A 223 -7.25 7.98 -19.40
N ALA A 224 -6.20 7.24 -19.75
CA ALA A 224 -5.21 7.72 -20.72
C ALA A 224 -5.72 7.76 -22.18
N ASP A 225 -6.83 7.10 -22.48
CA ASP A 225 -7.47 7.02 -23.79
C ASP A 225 -8.20 8.31 -24.20
N ILE A 226 -8.69 9.07 -23.21
CA ILE A 226 -9.35 10.36 -23.44
C ILE A 226 -8.39 11.56 -23.44
N ILE A 227 -7.10 11.34 -23.13
CA ILE A 227 -6.07 12.39 -23.18
C ILE A 227 -5.66 12.62 -24.64
N ASN A 228 -6.24 13.65 -25.24
CA ASN A 228 -5.96 14.11 -26.60
C ASN A 228 -6.03 15.65 -26.68
N GLU A 229 -6.04 16.23 -27.87
CA GLU A 229 -6.06 17.69 -28.08
C GLU A 229 -7.30 18.37 -27.46
N LYS A 230 -8.43 17.67 -27.37
CA LYS A 230 -9.68 18.18 -26.77
C LYS A 230 -9.77 17.95 -25.26
N PHE A 231 -8.75 17.33 -24.66
CA PHE A 231 -8.76 16.98 -23.24
C PHE A 231 -9.03 18.18 -22.29
N PRO A 232 -8.50 19.40 -22.54
CA PRO A 232 -8.84 20.56 -21.73
C PRO A 232 -10.34 20.91 -21.75
N GLU A 233 -11.00 20.77 -22.90
CA GLU A 233 -12.45 20.99 -23.03
C GLU A 233 -13.24 19.92 -22.27
N VAL A 234 -12.81 18.65 -22.34
CA VAL A 234 -13.42 17.54 -21.59
C VAL A 234 -13.31 17.77 -20.09
N MET A 235 -12.14 18.16 -19.60
CA MET A 235 -11.89 18.47 -18.19
C MET A 235 -12.76 19.62 -17.70
N LYS A 236 -12.85 20.70 -18.48
CA LYS A 236 -13.68 21.86 -18.15
C LYS A 236 -15.16 21.49 -18.11
N ASN A 237 -15.65 20.76 -19.12
CA ASN A 237 -17.04 20.31 -19.16
C ASN A 237 -17.41 19.39 -17.97
N ALA A 238 -16.50 18.49 -17.57
CA ALA A 238 -16.69 17.63 -16.41
C ALA A 238 -16.80 18.46 -15.11
N PHE A 239 -15.97 19.48 -14.97
CA PHE A 239 -15.98 20.39 -13.83
C PHE A 239 -17.25 21.26 -13.77
N ASP A 240 -17.57 21.97 -14.86
CA ASP A 240 -18.67 22.93 -14.91
C ASP A 240 -20.04 22.26 -14.69
N ASN A 241 -20.21 21.03 -15.19
CA ASN A 241 -21.47 20.29 -15.06
C ASN A 241 -21.53 19.43 -13.79
N ASN A 242 -20.49 19.46 -12.93
CA ASN A 242 -20.33 18.55 -11.80
C ASN A 242 -20.62 17.08 -12.20
N ASN A 243 -20.24 16.73 -13.44
CA ASN A 243 -20.60 15.48 -14.08
C ASN A 243 -19.32 14.67 -14.29
N ASN A 244 -19.20 13.59 -13.53
CA ASN A 244 -18.17 12.59 -13.78
C ASN A 244 -18.55 11.88 -15.09
N SER A 245 -17.84 12.22 -16.17
CA SER A 245 -18.02 11.58 -17.47
C SER A 245 -17.26 10.24 -17.52
N GLU A 246 -17.57 9.39 -18.50
CA GLU A 246 -16.82 8.15 -18.69
C GLU A 246 -15.33 8.45 -18.87
N GLY A 247 -14.54 8.11 -17.85
CA GLY A 247 -13.09 8.28 -17.85
C GLY A 247 -12.55 9.55 -17.20
N VAL A 248 -13.39 10.49 -16.70
CA VAL A 248 -12.95 11.63 -15.87
C VAL A 248 -13.76 11.73 -14.59
N SER A 249 -13.08 11.91 -13.46
CA SER A 249 -13.71 12.33 -12.21
C SER A 249 -12.94 13.47 -11.57
N ILE A 250 -13.67 14.48 -11.08
CA ILE A 250 -13.10 15.66 -10.43
C ILE A 250 -13.78 15.85 -9.08
N THR A 251 -13.00 15.93 -8.00
CA THR A 251 -13.49 16.14 -6.64
C THR A 251 -12.77 17.32 -6.01
N ALA A 252 -13.52 18.29 -5.49
CA ALA A 252 -12.95 19.39 -4.72
C ALA A 252 -12.52 18.90 -3.31
N VAL A 253 -11.34 19.31 -2.87
CA VAL A 253 -10.75 18.95 -1.57
C VAL A 253 -10.72 20.18 -0.67
N GLY A 254 -11.01 20.01 0.63
CA GLY A 254 -10.89 21.07 1.63
C GLY A 254 -12.07 22.05 1.72
N LYS A 255 -13.31 21.54 1.59
CA LYS A 255 -14.52 22.35 1.86
C LYS A 255 -14.57 22.86 3.29
#